data_AF-A0A2W2ADK3-F1
#
_entry.id   AF-A0A2W2ADK3-F1
#
_cell.length_a   1.000
_cell.length_b   1.000
_cell.length_c   1.000
_cell.angle_alpha   90.00
_cell.angle_beta   90.00
_cell.angle_gamma   90.00
#
_symmetry.space_group_name_H-M   'P 1'
#
loop_
_entity.id
_entity.type
_entity.pdbx_description
1 polymer ?
#
loop_
_entity_poly.entity_id
_entity_poly.type
_entity_poly.pdbx_seq_one_letter_code
_entity_poly.pdbx_strand_id
1 'polypeptide(L)'
;MQQQSSQRPILIVNPPQSKPPYWLGIFCLMPLLGAILGVGILITGIFKYKDKWFIAIGVFGILFTVAVYGSLFYFSKSKFVGQGFVKISQMELNQLVRSIEFYNLEHGVYPDSLQQLRTEDSLTSISDPVQGMNAKIDLHYNYHKIGDRYTVFSSGIDGFPNTQDDLYPNITIRDSSKIGFVKVR
;
A
#
# COMPACT_ATOMS: atom_id res chain seq x y z
N MET A 1 -84.74 -37.59 2.22
CA MET A 1 -83.89 -37.02 3.28
C MET A 1 -82.46 -36.98 2.77
N GLN A 2 -81.92 -35.78 2.58
CA GLN A 2 -80.56 -35.53 2.09
C GLN A 2 -79.54 -35.73 3.22
N GLN A 3 -78.42 -36.38 2.94
CA GLN A 3 -77.17 -36.16 3.68
C GLN A 3 -76.11 -35.72 2.67
N GLN A 4 -75.94 -34.41 2.57
CA GLN A 4 -74.88 -33.78 1.81
C GLN A 4 -73.63 -33.77 2.69
N SER A 5 -72.64 -34.59 2.34
CA SER A 5 -71.33 -34.62 2.98
C SER A 5 -70.58 -33.32 2.67
N SER A 6 -70.55 -32.40 3.64
CA SER A 6 -69.76 -31.16 3.57
C SER A 6 -68.26 -31.46 3.61
N GLN A 7 -67.62 -31.58 2.45
CA GLN A 7 -66.16 -31.50 2.35
C GLN A 7 -65.72 -30.04 2.55
N ARG A 8 -64.93 -29.79 3.61
CA ARG A 8 -64.32 -28.47 3.85
C ARG A 8 -63.15 -28.26 2.87
N PRO A 9 -63.02 -27.10 2.21
CA PRO A 9 -61.90 -26.82 1.32
C PRO A 9 -60.59 -26.77 2.12
N ILE A 10 -59.59 -27.52 1.66
CA ILE A 10 -58.23 -27.46 2.20
C ILE A 10 -57.62 -26.14 1.73
N LEU A 11 -57.46 -25.19 2.65
CA LEU A 11 -56.74 -23.95 2.39
C LEU A 11 -55.25 -24.28 2.21
N ILE A 12 -54.75 -24.23 0.98
CA ILE A 12 -53.32 -24.30 0.71
C ILE A 12 -52.70 -22.96 1.16
N VAL A 13 -52.25 -22.92 2.42
CA VAL A 13 -51.48 -21.78 2.92
C VAL A 13 -50.07 -21.92 2.36
N ASN A 14 -49.74 -21.12 1.35
CA ASN A 14 -48.36 -20.98 0.90
C ASN A 14 -47.49 -20.50 2.08
N PRO A 15 -46.35 -21.14 2.37
CA PRO A 15 -45.49 -20.70 3.46
C PRO A 15 -45.06 -19.25 3.22
N PRO A 16 -45.03 -18.40 4.26
CA PRO A 16 -44.63 -17.02 4.10
C PRO A 16 -43.22 -16.95 3.52
N GLN A 17 -43.07 -16.29 2.37
CA GLN A 17 -41.76 -16.02 1.80
C GLN A 17 -40.96 -15.21 2.82
N SER A 18 -39.88 -15.81 3.33
CA SER A 18 -39.00 -15.14 4.29
C SER A 18 -38.39 -13.92 3.62
N LYS A 19 -38.54 -12.74 4.25
CA LYS A 19 -37.97 -11.50 3.71
C LYS A 19 -36.44 -11.64 3.67
N PRO A 20 -35.78 -11.16 2.60
CA PRO A 20 -34.33 -11.19 2.53
C PRO A 20 -33.71 -10.33 3.65
N PRO A 21 -32.59 -10.77 4.24
CA PRO A 21 -31.90 -10.03 5.30
C PRO A 21 -31.11 -8.84 4.72
N TYR A 22 -31.79 -7.72 4.44
CA TYR A 22 -31.17 -6.51 3.88
C TYR A 22 -29.99 -5.95 4.69
N TRP A 23 -29.96 -6.19 6.00
CA TRP A 23 -28.87 -5.78 6.89
C TRP A 23 -27.50 -6.38 6.49
N LEU A 24 -27.49 -7.52 5.79
CA LEU A 24 -26.25 -8.09 5.22
C LEU A 24 -25.59 -7.16 4.21
N GLY A 25 -26.35 -6.26 3.58
CA GLY A 25 -25.82 -5.24 2.67
C GLY A 25 -24.84 -4.27 3.34
N ILE A 26 -24.95 -4.04 4.66
CA ILE A 26 -24.04 -3.16 5.38
C ILE A 26 -22.61 -3.74 5.39
N PHE A 27 -22.48 -5.06 5.50
CA PHE A 27 -21.18 -5.72 5.45
C PHE A 27 -20.54 -5.68 4.06
N CYS A 28 -21.31 -5.37 3.00
CA CYS A 28 -20.75 -5.15 1.68
C CYS A 28 -19.88 -3.89 1.59
N LEU A 29 -19.99 -2.98 2.58
CA LEU A 29 -19.18 -1.77 2.64
C LEU A 29 -17.79 -2.00 3.25
N MET A 30 -17.54 -3.16 3.87
CA MET A 30 -16.21 -3.49 4.37
C MET A 30 -15.27 -3.79 3.20
N PRO A 31 -14.16 -3.04 3.04
CA PRO A 31 -13.15 -3.36 2.04
C PRO A 31 -12.65 -4.81 2.19
N LEU A 32 -12.29 -5.47 1.08
CA LEU A 32 -12.04 -6.93 0.94
C LEU A 32 -13.28 -7.83 1.02
N LEU A 33 -14.09 -7.71 2.07
CA LEU A 33 -15.24 -8.60 2.26
C LEU A 33 -16.42 -8.26 1.34
N GLY A 34 -16.48 -7.03 0.85
CA GLY A 34 -17.60 -6.52 0.06
C GLY A 34 -17.92 -7.32 -1.20
N ALA A 35 -16.91 -7.75 -1.95
CA ALA A 35 -17.13 -8.55 -3.16
C ALA A 35 -17.60 -9.97 -2.83
N ILE A 36 -17.00 -10.63 -1.83
CA ILE A 36 -17.36 -12.01 -1.43
C ILE A 36 -18.81 -12.04 -0.91
N LEU A 37 -19.15 -11.11 -0.04
CA LEU A 37 -20.51 -10.99 0.51
C LEU A 37 -21.51 -10.54 -0.56
N GLY A 38 -21.11 -9.62 -1.45
CA GLY A 38 -21.91 -9.17 -2.57
C GLY A 38 -22.28 -10.31 -3.52
N VAL A 39 -21.33 -11.23 -3.82
CA VAL A 39 -21.61 -12.44 -4.61
C VAL A 39 -22.61 -13.36 -3.90
N GLY A 40 -22.44 -13.59 -2.59
CA GLY A 40 -23.38 -14.39 -1.80
C GLY A 40 -24.80 -13.82 -1.79
N ILE A 41 -24.93 -12.50 -1.62
CA ILE A 41 -26.21 -11.78 -1.68
C ILE A 41 -26.80 -11.85 -3.09
N LEU A 42 -25.99 -11.73 -4.13
CA LEU A 42 -26.43 -11.79 -5.52
C LEU A 42 -26.99 -13.18 -5.88
N ILE A 43 -26.27 -14.25 -5.53
CA ILE A 43 -26.71 -15.63 -5.76
C ILE A 43 -28.01 -15.91 -5.00
N THR A 44 -28.06 -15.59 -3.71
CA THR A 44 -29.27 -15.82 -2.90
C THR A 44 -30.43 -14.90 -3.32
N GLY A 45 -30.15 -13.69 -3.78
CA GLY A 45 -31.13 -12.76 -4.36
C GLY A 45 -31.76 -13.29 -5.64
N ILE A 46 -30.98 -13.89 -6.54
CA ILE A 46 -31.48 -14.46 -7.80
C ILE A 46 -32.26 -15.76 -7.56
N PHE A 47 -31.68 -16.70 -6.80
CA PHE A 47 -32.22 -18.06 -6.73
C PHE A 47 -33.21 -18.29 -5.59
N LYS A 48 -32.98 -17.67 -4.41
CA LYS A 48 -33.78 -17.93 -3.20
C LYS A 48 -34.88 -16.89 -3.00
N TYR A 49 -34.52 -15.61 -2.98
CA TYR A 49 -35.44 -14.52 -2.64
C TYR A 49 -36.15 -13.92 -3.85
N LYS A 50 -35.55 -13.98 -5.04
CA LYS A 50 -36.05 -13.38 -6.29
C LYS A 50 -36.38 -11.88 -6.15
N ASP A 51 -35.65 -11.19 -5.28
CA ASP A 51 -35.90 -9.80 -4.90
C ASP A 51 -34.92 -8.85 -5.61
N LYS A 52 -35.46 -7.84 -6.30
CA LYS A 52 -34.67 -6.91 -7.12
C LYS A 52 -33.79 -5.98 -6.29
N TRP A 53 -34.23 -5.57 -5.11
CA TRP A 53 -33.46 -4.69 -4.22
C TRP A 53 -32.31 -5.43 -3.56
N PHE A 54 -32.54 -6.67 -3.16
CA PHE A 54 -31.49 -7.53 -2.61
C PHE A 54 -30.42 -7.85 -3.65
N ILE A 55 -30.81 -8.10 -4.91
CA ILE A 55 -29.86 -8.24 -6.03
C ILE A 55 -29.08 -6.92 -6.24
N ALA A 56 -29.75 -5.77 -6.24
CA ALA A 56 -29.11 -4.47 -6.42
C ALA A 56 -28.03 -4.19 -5.35
N ILE A 57 -28.29 -4.56 -4.10
CA ILE A 57 -27.30 -4.45 -3.00
C ILE A 57 -26.07 -5.32 -3.28
N GLY A 58 -26.25 -6.56 -3.74
CA GLY A 58 -25.15 -7.45 -4.10
C GLY A 58 -24.29 -6.88 -5.23
N VAL A 59 -24.94 -6.39 -6.29
CA VAL A 59 -24.26 -5.71 -7.42
C VAL A 59 -23.49 -4.48 -6.94
N PHE A 60 -24.12 -3.64 -6.13
CA PHE A 60 -23.48 -2.43 -5.59
C PHE A 60 -22.26 -2.78 -4.74
N GLY A 61 -22.33 -3.79 -3.86
CA GLY A 61 -21.19 -4.22 -3.04
C GLY A 61 -19.98 -4.66 -3.88
N ILE A 62 -20.23 -5.41 -4.95
CA ILE A 62 -19.18 -5.83 -5.89
C ILE A 62 -18.58 -4.62 -6.60
N LEU A 63 -19.42 -3.76 -7.19
CA LEU A 63 -18.97 -2.56 -7.91
C LEU A 63 -18.23 -1.58 -7.00
N PHE A 64 -18.72 -1.37 -5.78
CA PHE A 64 -18.07 -0.52 -4.79
C PHE A 64 -16.67 -1.06 -4.44
N THR A 65 -16.55 -2.36 -4.22
CA THR A 65 -15.25 -2.99 -3.97
C THR A 65 -14.31 -2.78 -5.16
N VAL A 66 -14.76 -3.06 -6.38
CA VAL A 66 -13.96 -2.84 -7.60
C VAL A 66 -13.56 -1.37 -7.74
N ALA A 67 -14.48 -0.43 -7.49
CA ALA A 67 -14.22 0.99 -7.56
C ALA A 67 -13.16 1.42 -6.53
N VAL A 68 -13.28 1.00 -5.26
CA VAL A 68 -12.31 1.33 -4.21
C VAL A 68 -10.92 0.78 -4.55
N TYR A 69 -10.81 -0.49 -4.91
CA TYR A 69 -9.51 -1.09 -5.23
C TYR A 69 -8.92 -0.55 -6.54
N GLY A 70 -9.75 -0.33 -7.56
CA GLY A 70 -9.33 0.31 -8.80
C GLY A 70 -8.82 1.73 -8.55
N SER A 71 -9.49 2.49 -7.68
CA SER A 71 -9.07 3.84 -7.27
C SER A 71 -7.75 3.81 -6.52
N LEU A 72 -7.58 2.89 -5.56
CA LEU A 72 -6.33 2.72 -4.80
C LEU A 72 -5.17 2.31 -5.72
N PHE A 73 -5.41 1.38 -6.64
CA PHE A 73 -4.39 0.94 -7.61
C PHE A 73 -3.99 2.08 -8.55
N TYR A 74 -4.95 2.86 -9.04
CA TYR A 74 -4.67 4.03 -9.87
C TYR A 74 -3.92 5.12 -9.09
N PHE A 75 -4.35 5.40 -7.85
CA PHE A 75 -3.72 6.40 -7.00
C PHE A 75 -2.30 6.00 -6.59
N SER A 76 -2.05 4.71 -6.35
CA SER A 76 -0.71 4.16 -6.10
C SER A 76 0.27 4.45 -7.24
N LYS A 77 -0.20 4.48 -8.49
CA LYS A 77 0.61 4.85 -9.67
C LYS A 77 0.69 6.35 -9.93
N SER A 78 0.01 7.17 -9.14
CA SER A 78 -0.02 8.62 -9.36
C SER A 78 1.30 9.27 -8.94
N LYS A 79 1.71 10.31 -9.68
CA LYS A 79 2.90 11.10 -9.35
C LYS A 79 2.83 11.73 -7.94
N PHE A 80 1.63 11.96 -7.43
CA PHE A 80 1.42 12.53 -6.10
C PHE A 80 1.99 11.65 -4.99
N VAL A 81 1.74 10.34 -5.07
CA VAL A 81 2.29 9.36 -4.12
C VAL A 81 3.82 9.33 -4.22
N GLY A 82 4.36 9.24 -5.44
CA GLY A 82 5.81 9.25 -5.66
C GLY A 82 6.51 10.51 -5.13
N GLN A 83 5.93 11.70 -5.32
CA GLN A 83 6.49 12.95 -4.78
C GLN A 83 6.54 12.98 -3.25
N GLY A 84 5.55 12.38 -2.57
CA GLY A 84 5.56 12.21 -1.13
C GLY A 84 6.77 11.40 -0.67
N PHE A 85 7.03 10.27 -1.33
CA PHE A 85 8.19 9.43 -1.04
C PHE A 85 9.52 10.11 -1.38
N VAL A 86 9.60 10.90 -2.46
CA VAL A 86 10.80 11.70 -2.79
C VAL A 86 11.18 12.62 -1.65
N LYS A 87 10.19 13.28 -1.04
CA LYS A 87 10.45 14.17 0.11
C LYS A 87 10.95 13.41 1.34
N ILE A 88 10.38 12.24 1.62
CA ILE A 88 10.81 11.39 2.73
C ILE A 88 12.23 10.87 2.48
N SER A 89 12.50 10.34 1.29
CA SER A 89 13.82 9.87 0.87
C SER A 89 14.88 10.97 0.97
N GLN A 90 14.57 12.20 0.52
CA GLN A 90 15.48 13.33 0.70
C GLN A 90 15.80 13.64 2.17
N MET A 91 14.81 13.53 3.06
CA MET A 91 14.99 13.76 4.50
C MET A 91 15.86 12.67 5.13
N GLU A 92 15.56 11.41 4.84
CA GLU A 92 16.31 10.25 5.35
C GLU A 92 17.73 10.21 4.78
N LEU A 93 17.92 10.50 3.50
CA LEU A 93 19.24 10.62 2.87
C LEU A 93 20.11 11.68 3.55
N ASN A 94 19.53 12.80 3.95
CA ASN A 94 20.24 13.84 4.72
C ASN A 94 20.60 13.38 6.14
N GLN A 95 19.79 12.53 6.76
CA GLN A 95 20.10 11.93 8.07
C GLN A 95 21.17 10.85 7.93
N LEU A 96 21.10 10.04 6.88
CA LEU A 96 22.04 8.96 6.59
C LEU A 96 23.47 9.48 6.45
N VAL A 97 23.66 10.62 5.80
CA VAL A 97 24.98 11.29 5.78
C VAL A 97 25.49 11.54 7.19
N ARG A 98 24.65 12.04 8.11
CA ARG A 98 25.08 12.27 9.50
C ARG A 98 25.47 10.97 10.20
N SER A 99 24.72 9.89 9.98
CA SER A 99 25.07 8.57 10.54
C SER A 99 26.40 8.04 9.99
N ILE A 100 26.65 8.21 8.69
CA ILE A 100 27.93 7.82 8.05
C ILE A 100 29.10 8.62 8.62
N GLU A 101 28.96 9.95 8.73
CA GLU A 101 29.99 10.81 9.32
C GLU A 101 30.22 10.48 10.79
N PHE A 102 29.16 10.22 11.55
CA PHE A 102 29.25 9.84 12.96
C PHE A 102 29.98 8.50 13.14
N TYR A 103 29.67 7.49 12.32
CA TYR A 103 30.39 6.22 12.31
C TYR A 103 31.90 6.42 12.11
N ASN A 104 32.29 7.29 11.17
CA ASN A 104 33.70 7.61 10.92
C ASN A 104 34.35 8.34 12.10
N LEU A 105 33.61 9.17 12.85
CA LEU A 105 34.13 9.80 14.06
C LEU A 105 34.41 8.79 15.18
N GLU A 106 33.60 7.73 15.28
CA GLU A 106 33.78 6.70 16.31
C GLU A 106 34.86 5.67 15.93
N HIS A 107 34.92 5.26 14.67
CA HIS A 107 35.80 4.19 14.19
C HIS A 107 37.08 4.69 13.51
N GLY A 108 37.15 5.98 13.17
CA GLY A 108 38.24 6.57 12.39
C GLY A 108 38.25 6.18 10.91
N VAL A 109 37.24 5.41 10.45
CA VAL A 109 37.07 4.99 9.06
C VAL A 109 35.59 5.01 8.67
N TYR A 110 35.29 5.34 7.40
CA TYR A 110 33.94 5.19 6.85
C TYR A 110 33.52 3.72 6.77
N PRO A 111 32.22 3.42 6.90
CA PRO A 111 31.71 2.05 6.82
C PRO A 111 31.98 1.47 5.42
N ASP A 112 32.28 0.19 5.34
CA ASP A 112 32.40 -0.52 4.06
C ASP A 112 31.04 -0.76 3.40
N SER A 113 29.97 -0.76 4.20
CA SER A 113 28.58 -0.89 3.73
C SER A 113 27.59 -0.20 4.66
N LEU A 114 26.44 0.24 4.13
CA LEU A 114 25.39 0.87 4.95
C LEU A 114 24.86 -0.07 6.04
N GLN A 115 24.96 -1.38 5.85
CA GLN A 115 24.53 -2.38 6.84
C GLN A 115 25.30 -2.29 8.15
N GLN A 116 26.57 -1.84 8.13
CA GLN A 116 27.35 -1.65 9.36
C GLN A 116 26.72 -0.59 10.27
N LEU A 117 26.10 0.45 9.71
CA LEU A 117 25.40 1.48 10.48
C LEU A 117 24.22 0.90 11.27
N ARG A 118 23.53 -0.12 10.74
CA ARG A 118 22.41 -0.77 11.42
C ARG A 118 22.81 -1.69 12.56
N THR A 119 24.04 -2.20 12.54
CA THR A 119 24.57 -3.03 13.62
C THR A 119 24.74 -2.21 14.90
N GLU A 120 25.09 -0.93 14.76
CA GLU A 120 25.30 0.01 15.86
C GLU A 120 24.03 0.77 16.22
N ASP A 121 23.29 1.22 15.21
CA ASP A 121 21.99 1.86 15.39
C ASP A 121 20.94 1.23 14.47
N SER A 122 20.16 0.32 15.06
CA SER A 122 19.08 -0.37 14.36
C SER A 122 18.01 0.54 13.75
N LEU A 123 17.92 1.80 14.22
CA LEU A 123 16.98 2.82 13.74
C LEU A 123 17.48 3.59 12.53
N THR A 124 18.75 3.46 12.15
CA THR A 124 19.29 4.12 10.95
C THR A 124 18.61 3.57 9.70
N SER A 125 17.91 4.45 8.98
CA SER A 125 17.25 4.12 7.72
C SER A 125 18.27 4.05 6.59
N ILE A 126 18.51 2.84 6.08
CA ILE A 126 19.39 2.58 4.93
C ILE A 126 18.61 2.26 3.66
N SER A 127 17.30 2.08 3.78
CA SER A 127 16.39 1.82 2.67
C SER A 127 15.91 3.13 2.08
N ASP A 128 15.84 3.22 0.75
CA ASP A 128 15.29 4.34 0.02
C ASP A 128 13.75 4.21 -0.07
N PRO A 129 12.99 5.10 0.59
CA PRO A 129 11.53 5.09 0.56
C PRO A 129 10.94 5.20 -0.85
N VAL A 130 11.65 5.81 -1.79
CA VAL A 130 11.19 5.95 -3.18
C VAL A 130 11.21 4.60 -3.91
N GLN A 131 12.17 3.73 -3.58
CA GLN A 131 12.22 2.37 -4.12
C GLN A 131 11.23 1.41 -3.46
N GLY A 132 10.68 1.76 -2.29
CA GLY A 132 9.80 0.88 -1.50
C GLY A 132 8.55 0.38 -2.24
N MET A 133 8.11 1.08 -3.30
CA MET A 133 6.99 0.65 -4.14
C MET A 133 7.41 -0.27 -5.30
N ASN A 134 8.72 -0.39 -5.56
CA ASN A 134 9.31 -1.14 -6.67
C ASN A 134 9.93 -2.46 -6.18
N ALA A 135 9.11 -3.51 -6.08
CA ALA A 135 9.52 -4.84 -5.59
C ALA A 135 10.61 -5.58 -6.41
N LYS A 136 11.12 -4.97 -7.49
CA LYS A 136 12.13 -5.56 -8.39
C LYS A 136 13.50 -4.88 -8.33
N ILE A 137 13.64 -3.84 -7.52
CA ILE A 137 14.84 -2.98 -7.49
C ILE A 137 15.48 -3.11 -6.10
N ASP A 138 16.79 -2.87 -6.00
CA ASP A 138 17.45 -2.73 -4.71
C ASP A 138 16.76 -1.62 -3.91
N LEU A 139 16.38 -1.94 -2.67
CA LEU A 139 15.63 -1.04 -1.81
C LEU A 139 16.55 -0.09 -1.03
N HIS A 140 17.87 -0.21 -1.15
CA HIS A 140 18.84 0.61 -0.42
C HIS A 140 19.26 1.86 -1.20
N TYR A 141 19.76 2.86 -0.47
CA TYR A 141 20.51 3.95 -1.09
C TYR A 141 21.78 3.42 -1.74
N ASN A 142 22.17 4.01 -2.87
CA ASN A 142 23.43 3.72 -3.53
C ASN A 142 24.55 4.29 -2.68
N TYR A 143 25.43 3.44 -2.15
CA TYR A 143 26.57 3.83 -1.33
C TYR A 143 27.86 3.27 -1.89
N HIS A 144 28.87 4.12 -2.03
CA HIS A 144 30.22 3.70 -2.41
C HIS A 144 31.26 4.44 -1.56
N LYS A 145 32.11 3.67 -0.87
CA LYS A 145 33.29 4.16 -0.18
C LYS A 145 34.43 4.36 -1.18
N ILE A 146 35.11 5.50 -1.09
CA ILE A 146 36.21 5.93 -1.97
C ILE A 146 37.37 6.40 -1.10
N GLY A 147 38.17 5.47 -0.58
CA GLY A 147 39.28 5.80 0.32
C GLY A 147 38.78 6.44 1.63
N ASP A 148 39.18 7.68 1.86
CA ASP A 148 38.76 8.54 2.99
C ASP A 148 37.52 9.40 2.66
N ARG A 149 36.78 9.04 1.62
CA ARG A 149 35.57 9.70 1.16
C ARG A 149 34.50 8.69 0.81
N TYR A 150 33.31 9.16 0.50
CA TYR A 150 32.21 8.31 0.03
C TYR A 150 31.19 9.08 -0.78
N THR A 151 30.33 8.34 -1.46
CA THR A 151 29.21 8.85 -2.22
C THR A 151 27.95 8.14 -1.77
N VAL A 152 26.86 8.89 -1.58
CA VAL A 152 25.55 8.32 -1.26
C VAL A 152 24.44 9.08 -1.99
N PHE A 153 23.51 8.35 -2.61
CA PHE A 153 22.39 8.94 -3.35
C PHE A 153 21.25 7.93 -3.54
N SER A 154 20.05 8.43 -3.82
CA SER A 154 18.87 7.64 -4.20
C SER A 154 18.72 7.63 -5.72
N SER A 155 18.27 6.49 -6.27
CA SER A 155 18.01 6.31 -7.70
C SER A 155 16.70 6.94 -8.19
N GLY A 156 16.09 7.83 -7.42
CA GLY A 156 14.89 8.55 -7.88
C GLY A 156 13.66 7.65 -8.09
N ILE A 157 12.66 8.16 -8.79
CA ILE A 157 11.39 7.46 -9.01
C ILE A 157 11.55 6.34 -10.05
N ASP A 158 12.43 6.53 -11.03
CA ASP A 158 12.66 5.55 -12.09
C ASP A 158 13.44 4.32 -11.59
N GLY A 159 14.17 4.46 -10.48
CA GLY A 159 14.90 3.38 -9.83
C GLY A 159 16.18 2.98 -10.55
N PHE A 160 16.65 3.79 -11.51
CA PHE A 160 17.91 3.57 -12.22
C PHE A 160 18.95 4.58 -11.73
N PRO A 161 20.15 4.14 -11.32
CA PRO A 161 21.19 5.08 -10.90
C PRO A 161 21.78 5.82 -12.10
N ASN A 162 22.25 7.04 -11.84
CA ASN A 162 22.86 7.98 -12.79
C ASN A 162 21.86 8.56 -13.81
N THR A 163 20.66 8.87 -13.36
CA THR A 163 19.59 9.50 -14.15
C THR A 163 19.30 10.92 -13.66
N GLN A 164 18.34 11.60 -14.29
CA GLN A 164 18.04 13.00 -13.96
C GLN A 164 17.21 13.16 -12.67
N ASP A 165 16.54 12.11 -12.22
CA ASP A 165 15.71 12.10 -11.02
C ASP A 165 16.43 11.54 -9.78
N ASP A 166 17.72 11.21 -9.90
CA ASP A 166 18.58 10.87 -8.77
C ASP A 166 18.54 11.98 -7.70
N LEU A 167 18.38 11.55 -6.45
CA LEU A 167 18.38 12.44 -5.29
C LEU A 167 19.72 12.38 -4.58
N TYR A 168 20.33 13.55 -4.40
CA TYR A 168 21.56 13.69 -3.64
C TYR A 168 21.29 14.38 -2.31
N PRO A 169 22.11 14.14 -1.27
CA PRO A 169 22.02 14.87 -0.02
C PRO A 169 21.99 16.39 -0.26
N ASN A 170 20.97 17.04 0.31
CA ASN A 170 20.82 18.49 0.32
C ASN A 170 21.18 19.00 1.72
N ILE A 171 22.48 19.06 1.98
CA ILE A 171 23.05 19.52 3.24
C ILE A 171 23.93 20.74 3.01
N THR A 172 23.86 21.73 3.91
CA THR A 172 24.72 22.90 3.86
C THR A 172 26.09 22.55 4.45
N ILE A 173 27.05 22.32 3.57
CA ILE A 173 28.43 22.02 3.95
C ILE A 173 29.14 23.36 4.19
N ARG A 174 29.36 23.71 5.45
CA ARG A 174 30.11 24.94 5.80
C ARG A 174 31.62 24.77 5.65
N ASP A 175 32.11 23.55 5.85
CA ASP A 175 33.52 23.19 5.76
C ASP A 175 33.64 21.79 5.15
N SER A 176 33.91 21.73 3.84
CA SER A 176 34.01 20.48 3.09
C SER A 176 35.27 19.68 3.41
N SER A 177 36.21 20.23 4.19
CA SER A 177 37.40 19.49 4.63
C SER A 177 37.12 18.53 5.79
N LYS A 178 35.95 18.69 6.46
CA LYS A 178 35.58 17.94 7.66
C LYS A 178 34.59 16.81 7.41
N ILE A 179 34.13 16.65 6.17
CA ILE A 179 33.18 15.60 5.80
C ILE A 179 33.70 14.84 4.59
N GLY A 180 33.43 13.54 4.55
CA GLY A 180 33.87 12.65 3.46
C GLY A 180 32.92 12.60 2.28
N PHE A 181 31.71 13.17 2.40
CA PHE A 181 30.71 13.12 1.34
C PHE A 181 31.16 13.83 0.06
N VAL A 182 31.08 13.12 -1.06
CA VAL A 182 31.32 13.62 -2.41
C VAL A 182 30.04 13.47 -3.24
N LYS A 183 29.64 14.57 -3.87
CA LYS A 183 28.57 14.55 -4.86
C LYS A 183 29.14 14.15 -6.22
N VAL A 184 28.77 12.97 -6.72
CA VAL A 184 29.06 12.52 -8.08
C VAL A 184 27.86 12.87 -8.96
N ARG A 185 28.11 13.33 -10.18
CA ARG A 185 27.09 13.68 -11.17
C ARG A 185 27.38 12.92 -12.46
#